data_AF-A0A1C7M948-F1
#
_entry.id   AF-A0A1C7M948-F1
#
_cell.length_a   1.000
_cell.length_b   1.000
_cell.length_c   1.000
_cell.angle_alpha   90.00
_cell.angle_beta   90.00
_cell.angle_gamma   90.00
#
_symmetry.space_group_name_H-M   'P 1'
#
loop_
_entity.id
_entity.type
_entity.pdbx_description
1 polymer ?
#
loop_
_entity_poly.entity_id
_entity_poly.type
_entity_poly.pdbx_seq_one_letter_code
_entity_poly.pdbx_strand_id
1 'polypeptide(L)'
;MIEAIAPHANRIVFLAFYMHLPDIAQAVLSRLTFQFIKLISFKFIMRDNETRPPHFDLSRDQFPALRKINLAHVDLLWLPSAFRSLVSLYLIELRDISPSERPSLLSFLEILQECPDLENLCISGVFKTPESTTTPHLRLSVSFSKFNSLMMFADRTAEAACLLSHLSIPARTIIMIIIPGVLSLMTRLCHI
;
A
#
# COMPACT_ATOMS: atom_id res chain seq x y z
N MET A 1 -19.09 14.29 -8.80
CA MET A 1 -18.07 13.39 -9.40
C MET A 1 -18.41 11.93 -9.16
N ILE A 2 -18.43 11.43 -7.92
CA ILE A 2 -18.73 10.01 -7.64
C ILE A 2 -20.10 9.57 -8.17
N GLU A 3 -21.12 10.42 -8.06
CA GLU A 3 -22.45 10.17 -8.65
C GLU A 3 -22.43 9.98 -10.17
N ALA A 4 -21.49 10.63 -10.88
CA ALA A 4 -21.31 10.44 -12.31
C ALA A 4 -20.55 9.14 -12.64
N ILE A 5 -19.76 8.61 -11.70
CA ILE A 5 -19.00 7.36 -11.86
C ILE A 5 -19.88 6.15 -11.55
N ALA A 6 -20.81 6.27 -10.59
CA ALA A 6 -21.62 5.16 -10.08
C ALA A 6 -22.35 4.36 -11.18
N PRO A 7 -23.01 4.98 -12.21
CA PRO A 7 -23.64 4.23 -13.30
C PRO A 7 -22.67 3.40 -14.14
N HIS A 8 -21.37 3.68 -14.05
CA HIS A 8 -20.32 3.06 -14.84
C HIS A 8 -19.42 2.12 -14.03
N ALA A 9 -19.65 1.97 -12.71
CA ALA A 9 -18.81 1.19 -11.79
C ALA A 9 -18.42 -0.20 -12.32
N ASN A 10 -19.41 -0.92 -12.89
CA ASN A 10 -19.24 -2.27 -13.42
C ASN A 10 -18.40 -2.37 -14.70
N ARG A 11 -17.97 -1.24 -15.28
CA ARG A 11 -17.13 -1.16 -16.48
C ARG A 11 -15.74 -0.62 -16.17
N ILE A 12 -15.51 -0.11 -14.97
CA ILE A 12 -14.26 0.52 -14.58
C ILE A 12 -13.30 -0.55 -14.11
N VAL A 13 -12.18 -0.70 -14.82
CA VAL A 13 -11.10 -1.64 -14.50
C VAL A 13 -9.94 -0.97 -13.74
N PHE A 14 -9.82 0.35 -13.89
CA PHE A 14 -8.81 1.17 -13.25
C PHE A 14 -9.44 2.47 -12.75
N LEU A 15 -9.16 2.81 -11.49
CA LEU A 15 -9.63 4.05 -10.87
C LEU A 15 -8.47 4.72 -10.15
N ALA A 16 -8.25 5.99 -10.44
CA ALA A 16 -7.17 6.77 -9.87
C ALA A 16 -7.66 8.14 -9.38
N PHE A 17 -7.22 8.50 -8.18
CA PHE A 17 -7.43 9.81 -7.60
C PHE A 17 -6.09 10.43 -7.21
N TYR A 18 -5.93 11.70 -7.56
CA TYR A 18 -4.81 12.54 -7.15
C TYR A 18 -5.42 13.76 -6.49
N MET A 19 -5.21 13.89 -5.18
CA MET A 19 -5.91 14.87 -4.37
C MET A 19 -4.95 15.69 -3.54
N HIS A 20 -5.38 16.92 -3.26
CA HIS A 20 -4.62 17.88 -2.47
C HIS A 20 -5.33 18.22 -1.16
N LEU A 21 -6.67 18.15 -1.14
CA LEU A 21 -7.48 18.57 0.00
C LEU A 21 -8.02 17.35 0.75
N PRO A 22 -7.61 17.10 2.01
CA PRO A 22 -7.99 15.89 2.76
C PRO A 22 -9.49 15.76 2.99
N ASP A 23 -10.20 16.85 3.27
CA ASP A 23 -11.66 16.78 3.50
C ASP A 23 -12.41 16.33 2.24
N ILE A 24 -11.98 16.81 1.07
CA ILE A 24 -12.54 16.38 -0.22
C ILE A 24 -12.15 14.92 -0.48
N ALA A 25 -10.91 14.54 -0.17
CA ALA A 25 -10.43 13.18 -0.29
C ALA A 25 -11.25 12.21 0.57
N GLN A 26 -11.48 12.55 1.83
CA GLN A 26 -12.31 11.78 2.74
C GLN A 26 -13.74 11.68 2.24
N ALA A 27 -14.32 12.79 1.74
CA ALA A 27 -15.66 12.81 1.16
C ALA A 27 -15.77 11.97 -0.11
N VAL A 28 -14.70 11.85 -0.90
CA VAL A 28 -14.68 10.99 -2.08
C VAL A 28 -14.58 9.52 -1.67
N LEU A 29 -13.67 9.17 -0.77
CA LEU A 29 -13.50 7.80 -0.29
C LEU A 29 -14.77 7.29 0.40
N SER A 30 -15.40 8.09 1.26
CA SER A 30 -16.64 7.70 1.95
C SER A 30 -17.85 7.54 1.03
N ARG A 31 -17.79 8.09 -0.20
CA ARG A 31 -18.83 7.94 -1.22
C ARG A 31 -18.57 6.79 -2.19
N LEU A 32 -17.38 6.19 -2.16
CA LEU A 32 -17.17 4.89 -2.79
C LEU A 32 -17.91 3.88 -1.91
N THR A 33 -19.19 3.66 -2.14
CA THR A 33 -20.02 2.71 -1.36
C THR A 33 -20.64 1.61 -2.21
N PHE A 34 -20.54 1.72 -3.54
CA PHE A 34 -21.04 0.73 -4.48
C PHE A 34 -19.95 -0.26 -4.87
N GLN A 35 -20.38 -1.45 -5.32
CA GLN A 35 -19.48 -2.51 -5.73
C GLN A 35 -18.83 -2.21 -7.09
N PHE A 36 -17.52 -2.35 -7.14
CA PHE A 36 -16.74 -2.28 -8.36
C PHE A 36 -16.31 -3.69 -8.78
N ILE A 37 -17.25 -4.43 -9.37
CA ILE A 37 -17.06 -5.85 -9.68
C ILE A 37 -15.86 -6.10 -10.61
N LYS A 38 -15.52 -5.14 -11.49
CA LYS A 38 -14.42 -5.26 -12.46
C LYS A 38 -13.18 -4.44 -12.11
N LEU A 39 -13.15 -3.72 -10.99
CA LEU A 39 -12.00 -2.89 -10.67
C LEU A 39 -10.81 -3.77 -10.28
N ILE A 40 -9.79 -3.75 -11.12
CA ILE A 40 -8.57 -4.55 -10.96
C ILE A 40 -7.50 -3.72 -10.25
N SER A 41 -7.48 -2.41 -10.49
CA SER A 41 -6.42 -1.53 -9.99
C SER A 41 -6.99 -0.24 -9.44
N PHE A 42 -6.63 0.07 -8.19
CA PHE A 42 -7.02 1.28 -7.49
C PHE A 42 -5.79 2.09 -7.10
N LYS A 43 -5.83 3.39 -7.38
CA LYS A 43 -4.77 4.33 -7.03
C LYS A 43 -5.33 5.55 -6.31
N PHE A 44 -4.77 5.89 -5.17
CA PHE A 44 -5.16 7.07 -4.41
C PHE A 44 -3.91 7.75 -3.85
N ILE A 45 -3.63 8.96 -4.32
CA ILE A 45 -2.46 9.73 -3.91
C ILE A 45 -2.91 11.07 -3.36
N MET A 46 -2.59 11.31 -2.09
CA MET A 46 -2.67 12.63 -1.46
C MET A 46 -1.32 13.34 -1.62
N ARG A 47 -1.33 14.63 -1.96
CA ARG A 47 -0.09 15.41 -2.17
C ARG A 47 0.27 16.34 -1.02
N ASP A 48 -0.72 16.79 -0.24
CA ASP A 48 -0.48 17.66 0.90
C ASP A 48 0.02 16.82 2.07
N ASN A 49 1.02 17.36 2.80
CA ASN A 49 1.70 16.74 3.92
C ASN A 49 1.37 17.30 5.33
N GLU A 50 0.44 18.24 5.47
CA GLU A 50 0.30 19.02 6.71
C GLU A 50 -0.95 18.71 7.56
N THR A 51 -1.89 17.93 7.03
CA THR A 51 -3.23 17.71 7.63
C THR A 51 -3.54 16.23 7.87
N ARG A 52 -4.61 15.94 8.61
CA ARG A 52 -5.07 14.56 8.91
C ARG A 52 -5.35 13.82 7.58
N PRO A 53 -4.66 12.71 7.30
CA PRO A 53 -4.89 11.92 6.09
C PRO A 53 -6.31 11.36 6.04
N PRO A 54 -6.86 11.16 4.83
CA PRO A 54 -8.16 10.54 4.68
C PRO A 54 -8.07 9.05 5.01
N HIS A 55 -9.11 8.51 5.64
CA HIS A 55 -9.26 7.11 5.95
C HIS A 55 -9.87 6.34 4.78
N PHE A 56 -9.23 5.23 4.45
CA PHE A 56 -9.65 4.30 3.41
C PHE A 56 -9.90 2.91 3.99
N ASP A 57 -11.15 2.47 3.84
CA ASP A 57 -11.57 1.11 4.17
C ASP A 57 -11.59 0.25 2.90
N LEU A 58 -10.73 -0.76 2.87
CA LEU A 58 -10.68 -1.76 1.81
C LEU A 58 -11.58 -2.93 2.17
N SER A 59 -12.86 -2.86 1.81
CA SER A 59 -13.75 -4.01 1.91
C SER A 59 -13.69 -4.88 0.65
N ARG A 60 -13.49 -6.19 0.84
CA ARG A 60 -13.47 -7.17 -0.26
C ARG A 60 -14.80 -7.25 -1.00
N ASP A 61 -15.91 -7.04 -0.29
CA ASP A 61 -17.24 -7.05 -0.88
C ASP A 61 -17.43 -5.90 -1.87
N GLN A 62 -16.68 -4.82 -1.66
CA GLN A 62 -16.72 -3.66 -2.53
C GLN A 62 -15.82 -3.82 -3.77
N PHE A 63 -14.66 -4.45 -3.62
CA PHE A 63 -13.65 -4.56 -4.67
C PHE A 63 -13.24 -6.04 -4.93
N PRO A 64 -14.17 -6.90 -5.36
CA PRO A 64 -13.94 -8.35 -5.39
C PRO A 64 -12.87 -8.79 -6.40
N ALA A 65 -12.62 -8.00 -7.45
CA ALA A 65 -11.63 -8.29 -8.49
C ALA A 65 -10.30 -7.51 -8.30
N LEU A 66 -10.12 -6.83 -7.16
CA LEU A 66 -8.96 -5.97 -6.94
C LEU A 66 -7.68 -6.81 -6.86
N ARG A 67 -6.69 -6.44 -7.69
CA ARG A 67 -5.38 -7.08 -7.79
C ARG A 67 -4.24 -6.10 -7.50
N LYS A 68 -4.46 -4.80 -7.70
CA LYS A 68 -3.42 -3.77 -7.56
C LYS A 68 -3.91 -2.60 -6.72
N ILE A 69 -3.11 -2.23 -5.73
CA ILE A 69 -3.36 -1.09 -4.86
C ILE A 69 -2.14 -0.19 -4.86
N ASN A 70 -2.35 1.10 -5.05
CA ASN A 70 -1.34 2.13 -4.90
C ASN A 70 -1.90 3.27 -4.05
N LEU A 71 -1.44 3.35 -2.81
CA LEU A 71 -1.88 4.35 -1.83
C LEU A 71 -0.69 5.17 -1.38
N ALA A 72 -0.87 6.48 -1.35
CA ALA A 72 0.11 7.39 -0.78
C ALA A 72 -0.56 8.44 0.11
N HIS A 73 -0.04 8.60 1.33
CA HIS A 73 -0.54 9.53 2.35
C HIS A 73 -2.04 9.35 2.67
N VAL A 74 -2.42 8.11 2.97
CA VAL A 74 -3.79 7.69 3.31
C VAL A 74 -3.72 6.82 4.57
N ASP A 75 -4.75 6.87 5.40
CA ASP A 75 -4.90 5.94 6.53
C ASP A 75 -5.59 4.69 6.05
N LEU A 76 -4.99 3.53 6.29
CA LEU A 76 -5.49 2.25 5.80
C LEU A 76 -5.98 1.38 6.95
N LEU A 77 -7.20 0.86 6.82
CA LEU A 77 -7.64 -0.21 7.69
C LEU A 77 -7.03 -1.54 7.25
N TRP A 78 -6.24 -2.15 8.14
CA TRP A 78 -5.43 -3.33 7.88
C TRP A 78 -6.21 -4.64 8.06
N LEU A 79 -7.21 -4.89 7.21
CA LEU A 79 -7.99 -6.13 7.23
C LEU A 79 -7.32 -7.20 6.34
N PRO A 80 -6.79 -8.31 6.88
CA PRO A 80 -6.02 -9.28 6.08
C PRO A 80 -6.79 -9.86 4.89
N SER A 81 -8.10 -10.05 5.05
CA SER A 81 -9.00 -10.57 4.00
C SER A 81 -9.07 -9.68 2.74
N ALA A 82 -8.80 -8.39 2.87
CA ALA A 82 -8.85 -7.43 1.77
C ALA A 82 -7.65 -7.57 0.81
N PHE A 83 -6.53 -8.12 1.28
CA PHE A 83 -5.28 -8.16 0.54
C PHE A 83 -5.05 -9.50 -0.19
N ARG A 84 -5.91 -10.50 0.05
CA ARG A 84 -5.67 -11.89 -0.40
C ARG A 84 -5.53 -12.10 -1.90
N SER A 85 -6.20 -11.28 -2.71
CA SER A 85 -6.12 -11.36 -4.18
C SER A 85 -5.05 -10.45 -4.79
N LEU A 86 -4.32 -9.70 -3.96
CA LEU A 86 -3.39 -8.70 -4.47
C LEU A 86 -2.14 -9.33 -5.07
N VAL A 87 -1.76 -8.75 -6.20
CA VAL A 87 -0.55 -9.02 -6.96
C VAL A 87 0.41 -7.86 -6.83
N SER A 88 -0.09 -6.65 -6.61
CA SER A 88 0.76 -5.48 -6.46
C SER A 88 0.26 -4.56 -5.37
N LEU A 89 1.15 -4.26 -4.43
CA LEU A 89 0.88 -3.42 -3.28
C LEU A 89 1.94 -2.32 -3.22
N TYR A 90 1.51 -1.08 -3.44
CA TYR A 90 2.34 0.11 -3.33
C TYR A 90 1.78 0.98 -2.22
N LEU A 91 2.54 1.11 -1.13
CA LEU A 91 2.17 1.89 0.04
C LEU A 91 3.29 2.86 0.35
N ILE A 92 3.03 4.15 0.13
CA ILE A 92 4.05 5.20 0.23
C ILE A 92 3.60 6.21 1.27
N GLU A 93 4.41 6.39 2.31
CA GLU A 93 4.22 7.44 3.31
C GLU A 93 2.79 7.49 3.86
N LEU A 94 2.25 6.34 4.29
CA LEU A 94 1.01 6.31 5.09
C LEU A 94 1.31 7.12 6.36
N ARG A 95 0.82 8.37 6.41
CA ARG A 95 1.43 9.41 7.24
C ARG A 95 1.20 9.20 8.74
N ASP A 96 1.90 10.03 9.52
CA ASP A 96 1.84 10.17 10.98
C ASP A 96 0.43 10.51 11.51
N ILE A 97 -0.50 9.57 11.42
CA ILE A 97 -1.29 9.32 12.62
C ILE A 97 -0.31 8.88 13.69
N SER A 98 -0.47 9.39 14.92
CA SER A 98 0.38 9.10 16.08
C SER A 98 1.06 7.74 15.93
N PRO A 99 2.39 7.61 16.11
CA PRO A 99 3.12 6.37 15.91
C PRO A 99 2.28 5.17 16.32
N SER A 100 1.61 5.20 17.48
CA SER A 100 0.58 4.26 17.95
C SER A 100 -0.31 3.57 16.89
N GLU A 101 -0.71 4.22 15.80
CA GLU A 101 -1.67 3.68 14.82
C GLU A 101 -1.04 2.98 13.60
N ARG A 102 0.27 3.13 13.36
CA ARG A 102 0.95 2.30 12.35
C ARG A 102 0.96 0.84 12.80
N PRO A 103 0.74 -0.12 11.89
CA PRO A 103 0.84 -1.53 12.23
C PRO A 103 2.26 -1.82 12.74
N SER A 104 2.34 -2.75 13.69
CA SER A 104 3.62 -3.34 14.03
C SER A 104 4.17 -4.10 12.82
N LEU A 105 5.50 -4.30 12.77
CA LEU A 105 6.10 -5.15 11.73
C LEU A 105 5.44 -6.53 11.70
N LEU A 106 5.18 -7.15 12.86
CA LEU A 106 4.52 -8.45 12.93
C LEU A 106 3.15 -8.43 12.25
N SER A 107 2.30 -7.46 12.59
CA SER A 107 0.98 -7.31 11.99
C SER A 107 1.06 -7.07 10.48
N PHE A 108 2.04 -6.31 10.02
CA PHE A 108 2.27 -6.11 8.58
C PHE A 108 2.70 -7.41 7.89
N LEU A 109 3.58 -8.20 8.50
CA LEU A 109 4.01 -9.47 7.94
C LEU A 109 2.86 -10.51 7.89
N GLU A 110 1.96 -10.52 8.89
CA GLU A 110 0.75 -11.37 8.87
C GLU A 110 -0.14 -11.03 7.67
N ILE A 111 -0.30 -9.74 7.34
CA ILE A 111 -1.06 -9.30 6.16
C ILE A 111 -0.36 -9.73 4.87
N LEU A 112 0.96 -9.62 4.83
CA LEU A 112 1.75 -10.09 3.70
C LEU A 112 1.63 -11.61 3.48
N GLN A 113 1.52 -12.41 4.55
CA GLN A 113 1.28 -13.85 4.44
C GLN A 113 -0.07 -14.18 3.78
N GLU A 114 -1.08 -13.34 3.99
CA GLU A 114 -2.37 -13.48 3.34
C GLU A 114 -2.32 -13.13 1.84
N CYS A 115 -1.20 -12.64 1.31
CA CYS A 115 -1.02 -12.26 -0.09
C CYS A 115 -0.11 -13.25 -0.87
N PRO A 116 -0.51 -14.52 -1.05
CA PRO A 116 0.37 -15.54 -1.64
C PRO A 116 0.73 -15.27 -3.11
N ASP A 117 -0.11 -14.49 -3.81
CA ASP A 117 0.04 -14.13 -5.22
C ASP A 117 0.77 -12.79 -5.43
N LEU A 118 1.34 -12.20 -4.37
CA LEU A 118 2.02 -10.92 -4.46
C LEU A 118 3.27 -11.03 -5.35
N GLU A 119 3.33 -10.18 -6.37
CA GLU A 119 4.43 -10.08 -7.33
C GLU A 119 5.25 -8.81 -7.11
N ASN A 120 4.59 -7.70 -6.77
CA ASN A 120 5.23 -6.39 -6.63
C ASN A 120 4.89 -5.78 -5.26
N LEU A 121 5.92 -5.39 -4.52
CA LEU A 121 5.78 -4.68 -3.26
C LEU A 121 6.58 -3.39 -3.31
N CYS A 122 5.94 -2.28 -2.99
CA CYS A 122 6.60 -1.01 -2.72
C CYS A 122 6.15 -0.51 -1.36
N ILE A 123 7.11 -0.23 -0.49
CA ILE A 123 6.84 0.24 0.87
C ILE A 123 7.71 1.44 1.23
N SER A 124 7.12 2.41 1.91
CA SER A 124 7.81 3.51 2.58
C SER A 124 7.01 3.98 3.79
N GLY A 125 7.58 3.92 5.00
CA GLY A 125 6.94 4.47 6.20
C GLY A 125 5.67 3.73 6.62
N VAL A 126 5.55 2.44 6.30
CA VAL A 126 4.29 1.68 6.43
C VAL A 126 4.08 1.10 7.83
N PHE A 127 5.15 0.61 8.47
CA PHE A 127 5.10 -0.06 9.77
C PHE A 127 6.11 0.56 10.74
N LYS A 128 5.92 0.28 12.03
CA LYS A 128 6.90 0.69 13.05
C LYS A 128 8.11 -0.23 13.02
N THR A 129 9.30 0.35 12.89
CA THR A 129 10.53 -0.35 13.25
C THR A 129 10.59 -0.54 14.77
N PRO A 130 10.99 -1.73 15.25
CA PRO A 130 11.28 -1.94 16.66
C PRO A 130 12.34 -0.91 17.14
N GLU A 131 12.15 -0.35 18.35
CA GLU A 131 13.08 0.65 18.92
C GLU A 131 14.46 0.06 19.26
N SER A 132 14.56 -1.27 19.41
CA SER A 132 15.83 -1.95 19.68
C SER A 132 16.55 -2.34 18.39
N THR A 133 17.85 -2.02 18.32
CA THR A 133 18.76 -2.45 17.23
C THR A 133 18.92 -3.96 17.11
N THR A 134 18.56 -4.72 18.14
CA THR A 134 18.36 -6.17 18.05
C THR A 134 17.06 -6.43 17.32
N THR A 135 17.15 -6.89 16.07
CA THR A 135 16.00 -7.43 15.32
C THR A 135 15.27 -8.41 16.24
N PRO A 136 14.01 -8.15 16.62
CA PRO A 136 13.26 -9.13 17.38
C PRO A 136 13.27 -10.41 16.57
N HIS A 137 13.61 -11.53 17.21
CA HIS A 137 13.54 -12.86 16.60
C HIS A 137 12.07 -13.23 16.37
N LEU A 138 11.39 -12.51 15.47
CA LEU A 138 10.08 -12.90 14.99
C LEU A 138 10.31 -14.14 14.14
N ARG A 139 9.70 -15.25 14.56
CA ARG A 139 9.74 -16.53 13.82
C ARG A 139 8.93 -16.50 12.53
N LEU A 140 8.30 -15.37 12.22
CA LEU A 140 7.49 -15.22 11.04
C LEU A 140 8.41 -14.93 9.84
N SER A 141 8.44 -15.89 8.90
CA SER A 141 9.01 -15.68 7.57
C SER A 141 7.89 -15.70 6.55
N VAL A 142 7.90 -14.75 5.63
CA VAL A 142 6.93 -14.65 4.53
C VAL A 142 7.62 -15.08 3.26
N SER A 143 7.07 -16.11 2.61
CA SER A 143 7.61 -16.63 1.36
C SER A 143 6.67 -16.30 0.21
N PHE A 144 7.23 -15.69 -0.84
CA PHE A 144 6.48 -15.27 -2.01
C PHE A 144 6.99 -16.01 -3.25
N SER A 145 6.24 -16.99 -3.75
CA SER A 145 6.68 -17.81 -4.89
C SER A 145 6.69 -17.03 -6.22
N LYS A 146 5.86 -16.00 -6.33
CA LYS A 146 5.67 -15.16 -7.54
C LYS A 146 6.36 -13.80 -7.46
N PHE A 147 7.10 -13.52 -6.38
CA PHE A 147 7.69 -12.21 -6.16
C PHE A 147 8.70 -11.82 -7.23
N ASN A 148 8.44 -10.68 -7.87
CA ASN A 148 9.19 -10.17 -9.00
C ASN A 148 9.92 -8.89 -8.65
N SER A 149 9.29 -7.99 -7.88
CA SER A 149 9.87 -6.67 -7.58
C SER A 149 9.62 -6.24 -6.15
N LEU A 150 10.70 -5.78 -5.49
CA LEU A 150 10.66 -5.07 -4.21
C LEU A 150 11.24 -3.67 -4.37
N MET A 151 10.46 -2.66 -4.01
CA MET A 151 10.85 -1.27 -4.06
C MET A 151 10.81 -0.67 -2.65
N MET A 152 11.90 -0.02 -2.26
CA MET A 152 12.05 0.59 -0.94
C MET A 152 12.77 1.94 -1.06
N PHE A 153 12.56 2.83 -0.10
CA PHE A 153 13.16 4.16 -0.10
C PHE A 153 14.39 4.21 0.82
N ALA A 154 15.43 4.92 0.39
CA ALA A 154 16.75 4.92 1.01
C ALA A 154 16.80 5.66 2.36
N ASP A 155 15.90 6.62 2.57
CA ASP A 155 15.70 7.27 3.86
C ASP A 155 15.04 6.34 4.91
N ARG A 156 14.57 5.16 4.48
CA ARG A 156 13.95 4.13 5.32
C ARG A 156 14.78 2.84 5.37
N THR A 157 16.11 2.95 5.35
CA THR A 157 17.03 1.80 5.38
C THR A 157 16.81 0.83 6.54
N ALA A 158 16.45 1.33 7.74
CA ALA A 158 16.14 0.47 8.89
C ALA A 158 14.86 -0.36 8.67
N GLU A 159 13.78 0.23 8.14
CA GLU A 159 12.56 -0.50 7.76
C GLU A 159 12.86 -1.55 6.70
N ALA A 160 13.62 -1.16 5.67
CA ALA A 160 14.03 -2.05 4.59
C ALA A 160 14.81 -3.27 5.09
N ALA A 161 15.83 -3.04 5.92
CA ALA A 161 16.64 -4.10 6.50
C ALA A 161 15.78 -5.04 7.39
N CYS A 162 14.88 -4.46 8.19
CA CYS A 162 14.00 -5.23 9.05
C CYS A 162 13.06 -6.11 8.23
N LEU A 163 12.37 -5.54 7.23
CA LEU A 163 11.49 -6.32 6.35
C LEU A 163 12.25 -7.44 5.63
N LEU A 164 13.38 -7.12 5.00
CA LEU A 164 14.19 -8.10 4.26
C LEU A 164 14.63 -9.28 5.13
N SER A 165 14.86 -9.07 6.43
CA SER A 165 15.21 -10.15 7.36
C SER A 165 14.09 -11.19 7.57
N HIS A 166 12.84 -10.85 7.23
CA HIS A 166 11.67 -11.70 7.34
C HIS A 166 11.13 -12.22 6.01
N LEU A 167 11.63 -11.71 4.88
CA LEU A 167 11.17 -12.13 3.56
C LEU A 167 12.06 -13.22 2.96
N SER A 168 11.45 -14.34 2.60
CA SER A 168 12.05 -15.34 1.74
C SER A 168 11.72 -15.01 0.29
N ILE A 169 12.62 -14.28 -0.37
CA ILE A 169 12.44 -13.81 -1.75
C ILE A 169 13.15 -14.72 -2.77
N PRO A 170 12.55 -15.00 -3.94
CA PRO A 170 13.22 -15.68 -5.04
C PRO A 170 14.49 -14.97 -5.52
N ALA A 171 15.50 -15.73 -5.96
CA ALA A 171 16.74 -15.17 -6.49
C ALA A 171 16.56 -14.27 -7.74
N ARG A 172 15.43 -14.39 -8.44
CA ARG A 172 15.08 -13.56 -9.61
C ARG A 172 14.45 -12.22 -9.24
N THR A 173 14.16 -11.97 -7.97
CA THR A 173 13.49 -10.75 -7.53
C THR A 173 14.40 -9.54 -7.75
N ILE A 174 13.86 -8.51 -8.39
CA ILE A 174 14.54 -7.22 -8.58
C ILE A 174 14.31 -6.38 -7.32
N ILE A 175 15.40 -5.92 -6.70
CA ILE A 175 15.34 -5.00 -5.56
C ILE A 175 15.74 -3.61 -6.04
N MET A 176 14.85 -2.65 -5.89
CA MET A 176 15.08 -1.24 -6.22
C MET A 176 15.11 -0.40 -4.95
N ILE A 177 16.20 0.33 -4.75
CA ILE A 177 16.35 1.30 -3.66
C ILE A 177 16.23 2.70 -4.26
N ILE A 178 15.24 3.45 -3.81
CA ILE A 178 14.93 4.80 -4.31
C ILE A 178 15.52 5.84 -3.36
N ILE A 179 16.38 6.72 -3.87
CA ILE A 179 16.99 7.78 -3.05
C ILE A 179 16.14 9.07 -3.14
N PRO A 180 15.58 9.56 -2.02
CA PRO A 180 14.88 10.84 -1.95
C PRO A 180 15.80 11.99 -2.37
N GLY A 181 15.31 12.87 -3.24
CA GLY A 181 16.09 13.98 -3.83
C GLY A 181 16.27 13.89 -5.34
N VAL A 182 16.21 12.67 -5.92
CA VAL A 182 16.12 12.46 -7.38
C VAL A 182 14.64 12.40 -7.86
N LEU A 183 13.71 12.45 -6.89
CA LEU A 183 12.31 12.04 -7.00
C LEU A 183 11.33 13.09 -7.56
N SER A 184 11.76 14.32 -7.90
CA SER A 184 10.88 15.25 -8.63
C SER A 184 10.42 14.68 -9.98
N LEU A 185 11.13 13.68 -10.51
CA LEU A 185 10.82 12.95 -11.74
C LEU A 185 10.02 11.64 -11.55
N MET A 186 10.00 11.06 -10.35
CA MET A 186 9.55 9.68 -10.11
C MET A 186 8.07 9.53 -9.69
N THR A 187 7.35 10.62 -9.43
CA THR A 187 5.87 10.58 -9.42
C THR A 187 5.31 10.05 -10.75
N ARG A 188 6.12 10.05 -11.83
CA ARG A 188 5.84 9.42 -13.13
C ARG A 188 6.20 7.93 -13.23
N LEU A 189 6.94 7.33 -12.30
CA LEU A 189 7.43 5.93 -12.42
C LEU A 189 6.56 4.88 -11.72
N CYS A 190 5.62 5.29 -10.86
CA CYS A 190 4.48 4.45 -10.46
C CYS A 190 3.42 4.29 -11.59
N HIS A 191 3.83 4.37 -12.86
CA HIS A 191 3.02 4.25 -14.07
C HIS A 191 3.32 2.98 -14.88
N ILE A 192 4.17 2.08 -14.36
CA ILE A 192 4.46 0.77 -14.96
C ILE A 192 3.75 -0.32 -14.14
#